data_AF-A0A0C1E7R1-F1
#
_entry.id   AF-A0A0C1E7R1-F1
#
_cell.length_a   1.000
_cell.length_b   1.000
_cell.length_c   1.000
_cell.angle_alpha   90.00
_cell.angle_beta   90.00
_cell.angle_gamma   90.00
#
_symmetry.space_group_name_H-M   'P 1'
#
loop_
_entity.id
_entity.type
_entity.pdbx_description
1 polymer ?
#
loop_
_entity_poly.entity_id
_entity_poly.type
_entity_poly.pdbx_seq_one_letter_code
_entity_poly.pdbx_strand_id
1 'polypeptide(L)' 'MVPYIASKVRVEGLVHVLANELRGRNITVNAIAPGPVATELFLDGKSQEQIAQITKLAPLERLGQP' A
#
# COMPACT_ATOMS: atom_id res chain seq x y z
N MET A 1 -14.84 0.48 2.47
CA MET A 1 -13.93 0.19 1.35
C MET A 1 -13.96 1.24 0.25
N VAL A 2 -15.13 1.60 -0.32
CA VAL A 2 -15.21 2.59 -1.41
C VAL A 2 -14.54 3.94 -1.09
N PRO A 3 -14.74 4.57 0.09
CA PRO A 3 -14.10 5.87 0.38
C PRO A 3 -12.57 5.79 0.47
N TYR A 4 -12.05 4.72 1.06
CA TYR A 4 -10.61 4.49 1.17
C TYR A 4 -9.98 4.33 -0.21
N ILE A 5 -10.56 3.47 -1.06
CA ILE A 5 -10.09 3.24 -2.44
C ILE A 5 -10.12 4.55 -3.24
N ALA A 6 -11.24 5.27 -3.21
CA ALA A 6 -11.38 6.54 -3.93
C ALA A 6 -10.31 7.56 -3.50
N SER A 7 -10.05 7.66 -2.19
CA SER A 7 -9.01 8.57 -1.69
C SER A 7 -7.60 8.17 -2.14
N LYS A 8 -7.28 6.88 -2.22
CA LYS A 8 -5.96 6.39 -2.62
C LYS A 8 -5.74 6.48 -4.14
N VAL A 9 -6.76 6.21 -4.94
CA VAL A 9 -6.73 6.45 -6.40
C VAL A 9 -6.48 7.94 -6.70
N ARG A 10 -7.09 8.84 -5.92
CA ARG A 10 -6.80 10.28 -6.04
C ARG A 10 -5.34 10.59 -5.75
N VAL A 11 -4.75 9.99 -4.71
CA VAL A 11 -3.32 10.18 -4.38
C VAL A 11 -2.43 9.73 -5.53
N GLU A 12 -2.72 8.58 -6.16
CA GLU A 12 -1.98 8.12 -7.35
C GLU A 12 -2.09 9.11 -8.51
N GLY A 13 -3.27 9.67 -8.77
CA GLY A 13 -3.44 10.75 -9.74
C GLY A 13 -2.59 11.99 -9.43
N LEU A 14 -2.52 12.40 -8.16
CA LEU A 14 -1.69 13.54 -7.73
C LEU A 14 -0.20 13.28 -7.97
N VAL A 15 0.28 12.05 -7.77
CA VAL A 15 1.68 11.68 -8.05
C VAL A 15 2.06 12.00 -9.49
N HIS A 16 1.23 11.63 -10.46
CA HIS A 16 1.48 11.89 -11.87
C HIS A 16 1.45 13.38 -12.23
N VAL A 17 0.45 14.12 -11.71
CA VAL A 17 0.35 15.56 -11.96
C VAL A 17 1.55 16.31 -11.38
N LEU A 18 1.90 16.04 -10.12
CA LEU A 18 3.02 16.70 -9.45
C LEU A 18 4.37 16.37 -10.09
N ALA A 19 4.57 15.14 -10.55
CA ALA A 19 5.78 14.78 -11.29
C ALA A 19 5.96 15.66 -12.55
N ASN A 20 4.88 15.98 -13.26
CA ASN A 20 4.92 16.87 -14.42
C ASN A 20 5.12 18.34 -14.02
N GLU A 21 4.44 18.82 -12.99
CA GLU A 21 4.55 20.20 -12.51
C GLU A 21 5.95 20.54 -11.97
N LEU A 22 6.68 19.55 -11.46
CA LEU A 22 8.04 19.70 -10.95
C LEU A 22 9.13 19.51 -12.02
N ARG A 23 8.77 19.46 -13.31
CA ARG A 23 9.74 19.40 -14.40
C ARG A 23 10.77 20.53 -14.30
N GLY A 24 12.04 20.18 -14.53
CA GLY A 24 13.17 21.13 -14.47
C GLY A 24 13.67 21.42 -13.05
N ARG A 25 13.07 20.82 -12.01
CA ARG A 25 13.47 21.01 -10.60
C ARG A 25 14.32 19.86 -10.05
N ASN A 26 14.60 18.83 -10.85
CA ASN A 26 15.28 17.60 -10.43
C ASN A 26 14.61 16.91 -9.22
N ILE A 27 13.27 16.87 -9.19
CA ILE A 27 12.49 16.23 -8.13
C ILE A 27 11.62 15.13 -8.75
N THR A 28 11.69 13.93 -8.19
CA THR A 28 10.80 12.81 -8.55
C THR A 28 9.65 12.69 -7.56
N VAL A 29 8.46 12.34 -8.04
CA VAL A 29 7.29 12.04 -7.19
C VAL A 29 6.84 10.62 -7.48
N ASN A 30 6.76 9.79 -6.44
CA ASN A 30 6.38 8.38 -6.55
C ASN A 30 5.44 7.99 -5.40
N ALA A 31 4.67 6.92 -5.59
CA ALA A 31 3.92 6.26 -4.54
C ALA A 31 4.24 4.77 -4.50
N ILE A 32 4.11 4.19 -3.30
CA ILE A 32 4.23 2.75 -3.08
C ILE A 32 2.89 2.26 -2.53
N ALA A 33 2.33 1.23 -3.16
CA ALA A 33 1.08 0.60 -2.75
C ALA A 33 1.39 -0.74 -2.05
N PRO A 34 1.64 -0.74 -0.72
CA PRO A 34 1.95 -1.97 -0.01
C PRO A 34 0.72 -2.90 0.06
N GLY A 35 0.99 -4.20 -0.03
CA GLY A 35 0.04 -5.23 0.40
C GLY A 35 -0.06 -5.31 1.93
N PRO A 36 -0.64 -6.39 2.49
CA PRO A 36 -0.65 -6.62 3.93
C PRO A 36 0.77 -6.65 4.53
N VAL A 37 1.01 -5.82 5.54
CA VAL A 37 2.27 -5.72 6.30
C VAL A 37 2.01 -6.18 7.73
N ALA A 38 2.96 -6.90 8.33
CA ALA A 38 2.88 -7.38 9.71
C ALA A 38 3.04 -6.26 10.76
N THR A 39 2.21 -5.23 10.68
CA THR A 39 2.13 -4.18 11.70
C THR A 39 1.27 -4.63 12.88
N GLU A 40 1.44 -3.98 14.04
CA GLU A 40 0.59 -4.23 15.21
C GLU A 40 -0.90 -4.10 14.87
N LEU A 41 -1.29 -3.05 14.14
CA LEU A 41 -2.65 -2.84 13.64
C LEU A 41 -3.16 -3.99 12.76
N PHE A 42 -2.28 -4.59 11.95
CA PHE A 42 -2.68 -5.70 11.11
C PHE A 42 -2.84 -6.99 11.91
N LEU A 43 -2.01 -7.24 12.92
CA LEU A 43 -2.03 -8.48 13.70
C LEU A 43 -3.11 -8.49 14.77
N ASP A 44 -3.42 -7.33 15.35
CA ASP A 44 -4.41 -7.21 16.42
C ASP A 44 -5.81 -7.68 15.96
N GLY A 45 -6.47 -8.44 16.83
CA GLY A 45 -7.79 -9.02 16.60
C GLY A 45 -7.89 -10.12 15.53
N LYS A 46 -6.78 -10.62 14.96
CA LYS A 46 -6.78 -11.73 13.99
C LYS A 46 -6.28 -13.03 14.61
N SER A 47 -6.93 -14.16 14.29
CA SER A 47 -6.45 -15.49 14.65
C SER A 47 -5.24 -15.90 13.82
N GLN A 48 -4.48 -16.89 14.29
CA GLN A 48 -3.34 -17.43 13.55
C GLN A 48 -3.77 -18.03 12.20
N GLU A 49 -4.95 -18.67 12.15
CA GLU A 49 -5.51 -19.22 10.93
C GLU A 49 -5.84 -18.13 9.93
N GLN A 50 -6.44 -17.01 10.38
CA GLN A 50 -6.73 -15.87 9.50
C GLN A 50 -5.46 -15.26 8.92
N ILE A 51 -4.42 -15.11 9.75
CA ILE A 51 -3.11 -14.61 9.32
C ILE A 51 -2.49 -15.58 8.30
N ALA A 52 -2.55 -16.89 8.54
CA ALA A 52 -2.03 -17.90 7.63
C ALA A 52 -2.76 -17.90 6.28
N GLN A 53 -4.08 -17.71 6.27
CA GLN A 53 -4.85 -17.59 5.03
C GLN A 53 -4.46 -16.36 4.21
N ILE A 54 -4.36 -15.18 4.86
CA ILE A 54 -3.97 -13.94 4.17
C ILE A 54 -2.53 -14.05 3.62
N THR A 55 -1.65 -14.70 4.38
CA THR A 55 -0.25 -14.91 4.01
C THR A 55 -0.12 -15.68 2.68
N LYS A 56 -0.98 -16.67 2.44
CA LYS A 56 -1.01 -17.49 1.22
C LYS A 56 -1.55 -16.76 -0.02
N LEU A 57 -2.14 -15.56 0.13
CA LEU A 57 -2.62 -14.77 -1.01
C LEU A 57 -1.47 -14.19 -1.83
N ALA A 58 -0.33 -13.90 -1.18
CA ALA A 58 0.85 -13.41 -1.86
C ALA A 58 1.63 -14.59 -2.46
N PRO A 59 2.18 -14.48 -3.68
CA PRO A 59 2.99 -15.55 -4.29
C PRO A 59 4.22 -15.96 -3.48
N LEU A 60 4.72 -15.07 -2.62
CA LEU A 60 5.86 -15.32 -1.75
C LEU A 60 5.47 -15.96 -0.40
N GLU A 61 4.17 -16.23 -0.19
CA GLU A 61 3.61 -16.87 1.00
C GLU A 61 4.12 -16.28 2.32
N ARG A 62 4.31 -14.96 2.35
CA ARG A 62 4.75 -14.21 3.53
C ARG A 62 4.11 -12.83 3.56
N LEU A 63 3.91 -12.29 4.76
CA LEU A 63 3.55 -10.89 4.94
C LEU A 63 4.75 -9.97 4.62
N GLY A 64 4.44 -8.73 4.26
CA GLY A 64 5.43 -7.66 4.23
C GLY A 64 6.00 -7.40 5.62
N GLN A 65 7.28 -7.03 5.68
CA GLN A 65 7.95 -6.53 6.88
C GLN A 65 8.25 -5.03 6.68
N PRO A 66 8.18 -4.20 7.72
CA PRO A 66 8.58 -2.79 7.66
C PRO A 66 10.05 -2.60 7.25
#